data_AF-A0A0F7KAQ0-F1
#
_entry.id   AF-A0A0F7KAQ0-F1
#
_cell.length_a   1.000
_cell.length_b   1.000
_cell.length_c   1.000
_cell.angle_alpha   90.00
_cell.angle_beta   90.00
_cell.angle_gamma   90.00
#
_symmetry.space_group_name_H-M   'P 1'
#
loop_
_entity.id
_entity.type
_entity.pdbx_description
1 polymer ?
#
loop_
_entity_poly.entity_id
_entity_poly.type
_entity_poly.pdbx_seq_one_letter_code
_entity_poly.pdbx_strand_id
1 'polypeptide(L)'
;MLTKTPELHQANLFEADLLLQLDPADPLLQLSAAIPWHQFEESFAIHYTEATGAPSKPIRLMVGLLLLKQLENLSDEAVVLQWKRNPYYQAFCGMKMFQRGLPCHSTELVHFRKRIGKEGFEKIFQMSIQLHGQLALEDTVNIDTTVQEKAVTYPTDSKLAIRIINRLNKLSKFHDILQRRTYVKEVKQLRLASRHFRHAKRRAQARRALKRLRTIAHKLIRELRRKLPQHGLFERYQADFLWYEQIWQQQPKDKNKIYSLHEPQVYCIAKGKEHKPYEYGAKASIASTAQSNLIVGVISHERNLHDHHTLPEILKHVEISRGKAVKQAVCDRGYRGRSEVSGTRIILPGKALKKDSRNQKDKKRKQCKRRAAIEPIIGHLKSDFRLSRNYLKGVMGDHINLLMAACAWNLNQWLLAIFWLLFPSLLERNNQLISR
;
A
#
# COMPACT_ATOMS: atom_id res chain seq x y z
N MET A 1 10.36 -16.41 -22.56
CA MET A 1 9.54 -17.64 -22.61
C MET A 1 8.58 -17.74 -21.44
N LEU A 2 7.27 -17.82 -21.69
CA LEU A 2 6.25 -18.06 -20.64
C LEU A 2 6.27 -19.53 -20.23
N THR A 3 6.52 -19.80 -18.95
CA THR A 3 6.41 -21.15 -18.39
C THR A 3 4.97 -21.39 -17.95
N LYS A 4 4.27 -22.30 -18.63
CA LYS A 4 2.90 -22.70 -18.25
C LYS A 4 2.91 -23.56 -16.99
N THR A 5 1.87 -23.44 -16.18
CA THR A 5 1.61 -24.39 -15.10
C THR A 5 1.09 -25.69 -15.72
N PRO A 6 1.64 -26.88 -15.42
CA PRO A 6 1.22 -28.10 -16.10
C PRO A 6 -0.24 -28.46 -15.77
N GLU A 7 -1.11 -28.54 -16.78
CA GLU A 7 -2.56 -28.73 -16.67
C GLU A 7 -2.98 -30.17 -16.28
N LEU A 8 -2.20 -31.19 -16.66
CA LEU A 8 -2.54 -32.60 -16.40
C LEU A 8 -1.84 -33.15 -15.15
N HIS A 9 -2.59 -33.81 -14.28
CA HIS A 9 -2.06 -34.52 -13.11
C HIS A 9 -1.49 -35.88 -13.55
N GLN A 10 -0.21 -35.91 -13.93
CA GLN A 10 0.48 -37.16 -14.23
C GLN A 10 1.21 -37.60 -12.95
N ALA A 11 0.72 -38.68 -12.33
CA ALA A 11 1.34 -39.26 -11.14
C ALA A 11 2.74 -39.76 -11.50
N ASN A 12 3.76 -39.26 -10.79
CA ASN A 12 5.13 -39.68 -10.99
C ASN A 12 5.38 -40.93 -10.13
N LEU A 13 5.84 -42.04 -10.74
CA LEU A 13 5.99 -43.33 -10.05
C LEU A 13 6.96 -43.26 -8.84
N PHE A 14 7.89 -42.29 -8.85
CA PHE A 14 8.99 -42.18 -7.88
C PHE A 14 8.83 -41.02 -6.88
N GLU A 15 7.82 -40.16 -7.04
CA GLU A 15 7.62 -38.98 -6.19
C GLU A 15 6.16 -38.88 -5.77
N ALA A 16 5.90 -38.91 -4.46
CA ALA A 16 4.56 -38.79 -3.93
C ALA A 16 3.97 -37.40 -4.21
N ASP A 17 2.75 -37.37 -4.74
CA ASP A 17 2.01 -36.14 -4.98
C ASP A 17 1.85 -35.36 -3.67
N LEU A 18 2.20 -34.08 -3.73
CA LEU A 18 2.10 -33.16 -2.60
C LEU A 18 0.65 -33.03 -2.13
N LEU A 19 -0.32 -32.99 -3.05
CA LEU A 19 -1.73 -32.81 -2.69
C LEU A 19 -2.30 -34.00 -1.92
N LEU A 20 -1.81 -35.22 -2.18
CA LEU A 20 -2.22 -36.42 -1.44
C LEU A 20 -1.68 -36.45 0.01
N GLN A 21 -0.66 -35.64 0.32
CA GLN A 21 -0.04 -35.58 1.65
C GLN A 21 -0.60 -34.46 2.53
N LEU A 22 -1.40 -33.56 1.94
CA LEU A 22 -1.96 -32.40 2.63
C LEU A 22 -3.43 -32.62 2.95
N ASP A 23 -3.95 -31.91 3.95
CA ASP A 23 -5.38 -31.93 4.25
C ASP A 23 -6.14 -31.21 3.12
N PRO A 24 -6.96 -31.90 2.32
CA PRO A 24 -7.73 -31.26 1.26
C PRO A 24 -8.76 -30.27 1.82
N ALA A 25 -9.16 -30.40 3.09
CA ALA A 25 -10.05 -29.47 3.76
C ALA A 25 -9.30 -28.23 4.30
N ASP A 26 -7.98 -28.10 4.13
CA ASP A 26 -7.29 -26.90 4.58
C ASP A 26 -7.84 -25.64 3.88
N PRO A 27 -8.22 -24.57 4.63
CA PRO A 27 -8.82 -23.37 4.06
C PRO A 27 -7.99 -22.72 2.96
N LEU A 28 -6.65 -22.78 3.04
CA LEU A 28 -5.76 -22.21 2.02
C LEU A 28 -5.82 -23.01 0.70
N LEU A 29 -5.95 -24.33 0.78
CA LEU A 29 -6.13 -25.18 -0.40
C LEU A 29 -7.51 -24.99 -1.02
N GLN A 30 -8.56 -24.87 -0.20
CA GLN A 30 -9.91 -24.50 -0.66
C GLN A 30 -9.89 -23.15 -1.39
N LEU A 31 -9.17 -22.16 -0.83
CA LEU A 31 -9.00 -20.88 -1.51
C LEU A 31 -8.23 -21.03 -2.82
N SER A 32 -7.18 -21.86 -2.84
CA SER A 32 -6.42 -22.14 -4.06
C SER A 32 -7.31 -22.73 -5.16
N ALA A 33 -8.24 -23.61 -4.82
CA ALA A 33 -9.18 -24.20 -5.76
C ALA A 33 -10.21 -23.18 -6.29
N ALA A 34 -10.63 -22.24 -5.44
CA ALA A 34 -11.60 -21.20 -5.81
C ALA A 34 -11.01 -20.10 -6.71
N ILE A 35 -9.70 -19.83 -6.63
CA ILE A 35 -9.05 -18.79 -7.43
C ILE A 35 -8.99 -19.22 -8.92
N PRO A 36 -9.48 -18.39 -9.87
CA PRO A 36 -9.43 -18.69 -11.29
C PRO A 36 -8.04 -18.41 -11.88
N TRP A 37 -7.05 -19.25 -11.57
CA TRP A 37 -5.65 -19.03 -11.94
C TRP A 37 -5.41 -18.83 -13.45
N HIS A 38 -6.17 -19.52 -14.31
CA HIS A 38 -6.07 -19.41 -15.77
C HIS A 38 -6.27 -17.96 -16.26
N GLN A 39 -7.15 -17.19 -15.62
CA GLN A 39 -7.39 -15.79 -15.99
C GLN A 39 -6.15 -14.93 -15.80
N PHE A 40 -5.32 -15.23 -14.80
CA PHE A 40 -4.04 -14.54 -14.61
C PHE A 40 -3.00 -14.97 -15.64
N GLU A 41 -2.99 -16.24 -16.03
CA GLU A 41 -2.09 -16.75 -17.07
C GLU A 41 -2.37 -16.05 -18.40
N GLU A 42 -3.63 -16.01 -18.83
CA GLU A 42 -4.07 -15.30 -20.03
C GLU A 42 -3.81 -13.80 -19.93
N SER A 43 -4.22 -13.18 -18.81
CA SER A 43 -4.12 -11.73 -18.63
C SER A 43 -2.70 -11.22 -18.60
N PHE A 44 -1.75 -12.00 -18.07
CA PHE A 44 -0.37 -11.58 -17.93
C PHE A 44 0.54 -12.15 -19.00
N ALA A 45 0.06 -13.07 -19.85
CA ALA A 45 0.79 -13.61 -21.00
C ALA A 45 1.36 -12.51 -21.91
N ILE A 46 0.66 -11.37 -22.05
CA ILE A 46 1.08 -10.22 -22.87
C ILE A 46 2.48 -9.71 -22.49
N HIS A 47 2.89 -9.92 -21.24
CA HIS A 47 4.18 -9.46 -20.73
C HIS A 47 5.33 -10.46 -20.96
N TYR A 48 5.07 -11.54 -21.67
CA TYR A 48 6.02 -12.62 -21.94
C TYR A 48 6.07 -12.91 -23.43
N THR A 49 7.27 -13.20 -23.93
CA THR A 49 7.49 -13.71 -25.28
C THR A 49 7.66 -15.23 -25.23
N GLU A 50 7.19 -15.95 -26.24
CA GLU A 50 7.34 -17.41 -26.31
C GLU A 50 8.76 -17.83 -26.67
N ALA A 51 9.40 -17.16 -27.64
CA ALA A 51 10.60 -17.68 -28.29
C ALA A 51 11.95 -17.22 -27.70
N THR A 52 12.00 -16.15 -26.89
CA THR A 52 13.28 -15.51 -26.52
C THR A 52 13.44 -15.29 -25.00
N GLY A 53 14.70 -15.40 -24.55
CA GLY A 53 15.13 -15.11 -23.18
C GLY A 53 15.01 -16.29 -22.20
N ALA A 54 15.51 -16.09 -20.98
CA ALA A 54 15.41 -17.08 -19.90
C ALA A 54 13.94 -17.39 -19.57
N PRO A 55 13.61 -18.65 -19.23
CA PRO A 55 12.24 -19.03 -18.89
C PRO A 55 11.76 -18.28 -17.65
N SER A 56 10.53 -17.78 -17.70
CA SER A 56 9.95 -17.10 -16.55
C SER A 56 9.57 -18.10 -15.47
N LYS A 57 9.39 -17.63 -14.23
CA LYS A 57 8.66 -18.40 -13.23
C LYS A 57 7.18 -18.51 -13.64
N PRO A 58 6.47 -19.58 -13.25
CA PRO A 58 5.03 -19.70 -13.48
C PRO A 58 4.26 -18.52 -12.88
N ILE A 59 3.22 -18.06 -13.57
CA ILE A 59 2.43 -16.90 -13.11
C ILE A 59 1.72 -17.21 -11.78
N ARG A 60 1.16 -18.42 -11.63
CA ARG A 60 0.54 -18.88 -10.38
C ARG A 60 1.51 -18.80 -9.19
N LEU A 61 2.77 -19.19 -9.38
CA LEU A 61 3.79 -19.08 -8.35
C LEU A 61 4.00 -17.62 -7.93
N MET A 62 4.17 -16.71 -8.89
CA MET A 62 4.45 -15.29 -8.61
C MET A 62 3.25 -14.57 -7.97
N VAL A 63 2.04 -14.80 -8.48
CA VAL A 63 0.81 -14.24 -7.90
C VAL A 63 0.57 -14.85 -6.52
N GLY A 64 0.72 -16.16 -6.38
CA GLY A 64 0.53 -16.86 -5.11
C GLY A 64 1.47 -16.36 -4.01
N LEU A 65 2.76 -16.17 -4.32
CA LEU A 65 3.72 -15.58 -3.38
C LEU A 65 3.31 -14.16 -2.95
N LEU A 66 2.79 -13.33 -3.85
CA LEU A 66 2.34 -11.99 -3.51
C LEU A 66 1.07 -11.98 -2.64
N LEU A 67 0.14 -12.89 -2.90
CA LEU A 67 -1.06 -13.08 -2.08
C LEU A 67 -0.69 -13.54 -0.67
N LEU A 68 0.11 -14.61 -0.56
CA LEU A 68 0.60 -15.14 0.72
C LEU A 68 1.38 -14.08 1.50
N LYS A 69 2.27 -13.35 0.82
CA LYS A 69 3.02 -12.25 1.43
C LYS A 69 2.10 -11.25 2.12
N GLN A 70 0.96 -10.97 1.52
CA GLN A 70 0.06 -9.96 2.04
C GLN A 70 -0.85 -10.52 3.14
N LEU A 71 -1.41 -11.71 2.95
CA LEU A 71 -2.22 -12.43 3.94
C LEU A 71 -1.46 -12.63 5.26
N GLU A 72 -0.18 -12.96 5.16
CA GLU A 72 0.67 -13.35 6.29
C GLU A 72 1.55 -12.20 6.79
N ASN A 73 1.34 -10.98 6.28
CA ASN A 73 2.08 -9.79 6.68
C ASN A 73 3.63 -9.89 6.49
N LEU A 74 4.11 -10.63 5.48
CA LEU A 74 5.53 -10.96 5.30
C LEU A 74 6.31 -9.95 4.42
N SER A 75 7.65 -9.99 4.50
CA SER A 75 8.53 -9.36 3.49
C SER A 75 8.70 -10.26 2.27
N ASP A 76 9.30 -9.74 1.20
CA ASP A 76 9.59 -10.55 0.00
C ASP A 76 10.59 -11.68 0.30
N GLU A 77 11.58 -11.44 1.15
CA GLU A 77 12.55 -12.46 1.58
C GLU A 77 11.87 -13.50 2.47
N ALA A 78 11.02 -13.04 3.40
CA ALA A 78 10.34 -13.92 4.34
C ALA A 78 9.34 -14.85 3.63
N VAL A 79 8.56 -14.37 2.66
CA VAL A 79 7.60 -15.22 1.95
C VAL A 79 8.29 -16.31 1.12
N VAL A 80 9.42 -15.98 0.47
CA VAL A 80 10.20 -16.95 -0.31
C VAL A 80 10.79 -18.02 0.62
N LEU A 81 11.24 -17.64 1.81
CA LEU A 81 11.73 -18.58 2.82
C LEU A 81 10.59 -19.44 3.42
N GLN A 82 9.43 -18.84 3.70
CA GLN A 82 8.27 -19.56 4.23
C GLN A 82 7.70 -20.53 3.20
N TRP A 83 7.68 -20.17 1.92
CA TRP A 83 7.29 -21.07 0.84
C TRP A 83 8.17 -22.33 0.81
N LYS A 84 9.48 -22.19 1.02
CA LYS A 84 10.39 -23.34 1.11
C LYS A 84 10.08 -24.25 2.31
N ARG A 85 9.61 -23.67 3.42
CA ARG A 85 9.35 -24.39 4.68
C ARG A 85 7.95 -24.98 4.77
N ASN A 86 6.98 -24.42 4.04
CA ASN A 86 5.58 -24.74 4.19
C ASN A 86 5.01 -25.42 2.92
N PRO A 87 4.68 -26.72 2.97
CA PRO A 87 4.15 -27.44 1.82
C PRO A 87 2.78 -26.89 1.34
N TYR A 88 1.95 -26.34 2.22
CA TYR A 88 0.69 -25.69 1.82
C TYR A 88 0.92 -24.46 0.94
N TYR A 89 2.00 -23.69 1.19
CA TYR A 89 2.34 -22.54 0.34
C TYR A 89 2.82 -22.99 -1.04
N GLN A 90 3.52 -24.13 -1.12
CA GLN A 90 3.94 -24.71 -2.39
C GLN A 90 2.73 -25.19 -3.21
N ALA A 91 1.82 -25.92 -2.56
CA ALA A 91 0.57 -26.36 -3.18
C ALA A 91 -0.30 -25.18 -3.63
N PHE A 92 -0.45 -24.14 -2.79
CA PHE A 92 -1.17 -22.91 -3.14
C PHE A 92 -0.60 -22.25 -4.42
N CYS A 93 0.73 -22.21 -4.53
CA CYS A 93 1.47 -21.72 -5.69
C CYS A 93 1.52 -22.68 -6.88
N GLY A 94 0.85 -23.85 -6.82
CA GLY A 94 0.70 -24.78 -7.93
C GLY A 94 1.79 -25.84 -8.05
N MET A 95 2.59 -26.06 -7.01
CA MET A 95 3.53 -27.19 -7.00
C MET A 95 2.78 -28.50 -6.76
N LYS A 96 3.12 -29.52 -7.56
CA LYS A 96 2.61 -30.90 -7.40
C LYS A 96 3.53 -31.77 -6.55
N MET A 97 4.76 -31.31 -6.33
CA MET A 97 5.80 -32.02 -5.58
C MET A 97 6.44 -31.07 -4.60
N PHE A 98 6.84 -31.60 -3.45
CA PHE A 98 7.56 -30.82 -2.45
C PHE A 98 8.95 -30.40 -2.96
N GLN A 99 9.23 -29.11 -2.87
CA GLN A 99 10.48 -28.48 -3.27
C GLN A 99 11.28 -28.07 -2.03
N ARG A 100 12.56 -28.47 -1.97
CA ARG A 100 13.50 -28.09 -0.90
C ARG A 100 14.24 -26.77 -1.17
N GLY A 101 14.24 -26.32 -2.42
CA GLY A 101 14.88 -25.08 -2.87
C GLY A 101 14.01 -23.85 -2.63
N LEU A 102 14.62 -22.67 -2.77
CA LEU A 102 13.84 -21.43 -2.86
C LEU A 102 13.17 -21.35 -4.24
N PRO A 103 11.93 -20.85 -4.35
CA PRO A 103 11.20 -20.80 -5.62
C PRO A 103 11.83 -19.80 -6.61
N CYS A 104 12.35 -18.69 -6.09
CA CYS A 104 12.95 -17.58 -6.83
C CYS A 104 13.80 -16.72 -5.88
N HIS A 105 14.58 -15.80 -6.43
CA HIS A 105 15.19 -14.74 -5.62
C HIS A 105 14.15 -13.66 -5.28
N SER A 106 14.19 -13.05 -4.08
CA SER A 106 13.16 -12.09 -3.64
C SER A 106 13.02 -10.87 -4.57
N THR A 107 14.09 -10.47 -5.26
CA THR A 107 14.06 -9.39 -6.25
C THR A 107 13.18 -9.71 -7.47
N GLU A 108 12.97 -10.99 -7.80
CA GLU A 108 12.06 -11.39 -8.88
C GLU A 108 10.63 -10.93 -8.61
N LEU A 109 10.19 -10.88 -7.33
CA LEU A 109 8.89 -10.31 -6.96
C LEU A 109 8.82 -8.81 -7.24
N VAL A 110 9.94 -8.08 -7.11
CA VAL A 110 10.04 -6.67 -7.49
C VAL A 110 9.92 -6.51 -9.00
N HIS A 111 10.61 -7.34 -9.78
CA HIS A 111 10.52 -7.32 -11.24
C HIS A 111 9.12 -7.68 -11.73
N PHE A 112 8.49 -8.69 -11.13
CA PHE A 112 7.13 -9.10 -11.46
C PHE A 112 6.12 -7.98 -11.18
N ARG A 113 6.20 -7.32 -10.02
CA ARG A 113 5.38 -6.14 -9.70
C ARG A 113 5.50 -5.03 -10.74
N LYS A 114 6.73 -4.73 -11.18
CA LYS A 114 6.96 -3.72 -12.23
C LYS A 114 6.43 -4.16 -13.59
N ARG A 115 6.50 -5.46 -13.88
CA ARG A 115 6.07 -6.04 -15.16
C ARG A 115 4.56 -5.94 -15.35
N ILE A 116 3.77 -6.38 -14.38
CA ILE A 116 2.30 -6.39 -14.49
C ILE A 116 1.67 -5.02 -14.19
N GLY A 117 2.42 -4.09 -13.60
CA GLY A 117 1.99 -2.72 -13.39
C GLY A 117 0.76 -2.59 -12.49
N LYS A 118 0.13 -1.41 -12.51
CA LYS A 118 -1.09 -1.16 -11.72
C LYS A 118 -2.23 -2.03 -12.23
N GLU A 119 -2.39 -2.14 -13.56
CA GLU A 119 -3.49 -2.87 -14.19
C GLU A 119 -3.52 -4.35 -13.76
N GLY A 120 -2.35 -4.99 -13.61
CA GLY A 120 -2.29 -6.37 -13.13
C GLY A 120 -2.75 -6.53 -11.69
N PHE A 121 -2.42 -5.59 -10.80
CA PHE A 121 -2.92 -5.61 -9.43
C PHE A 121 -4.40 -5.25 -9.31
N GLU A 122 -4.93 -4.43 -10.21
CA GLU A 122 -6.37 -4.22 -10.32
C GLU A 122 -7.10 -5.52 -10.65
N LYS A 123 -6.57 -6.34 -11.58
CA LYS A 123 -7.15 -7.67 -11.88
C LYS A 123 -7.11 -8.62 -10.69
N ILE A 124 -6.01 -8.63 -9.92
CA ILE A 124 -5.89 -9.44 -8.70
C ILE A 124 -6.91 -8.99 -7.64
N PHE A 125 -7.11 -7.68 -7.50
CA PHE A 125 -8.13 -7.13 -6.59
C PHE A 125 -9.56 -7.45 -7.06
N GLN A 126 -9.85 -7.33 -8.35
CA GLN A 126 -11.14 -7.70 -8.94
C GLN A 126 -11.47 -9.18 -8.71
N MET A 127 -10.49 -10.08 -8.86
CA MET A 127 -10.66 -11.50 -8.54
C MET A 127 -11.11 -11.69 -7.09
N SER A 128 -10.50 -10.99 -6.13
CA SER A 128 -10.89 -11.15 -4.72
C SER A 128 -12.30 -10.63 -4.42
N ILE A 129 -12.82 -9.69 -5.21
CA ILE A 129 -14.22 -9.25 -5.13
C ILE A 129 -15.14 -10.33 -5.71
N GLN A 130 -14.80 -10.87 -6.89
CA GLN A 130 -15.60 -11.86 -7.61
C GLN A 130 -15.82 -13.14 -6.81
N LEU A 131 -14.83 -13.56 -6.00
CA LEU A 131 -14.94 -14.72 -5.10
C LEU A 131 -16.12 -14.64 -4.11
N HIS A 132 -16.62 -13.44 -3.81
CA HIS A 132 -17.75 -13.24 -2.88
C HIS A 132 -19.11 -13.07 -3.58
N GLY A 133 -19.15 -13.12 -4.92
CA GLY A 133 -20.38 -13.09 -5.71
C GLY A 133 -21.35 -11.98 -5.31
N GLN A 134 -22.57 -12.35 -4.94
CA GLN A 134 -23.65 -11.40 -4.61
C GLN A 134 -23.37 -10.55 -3.36
N LEU A 135 -22.49 -10.97 -2.45
CA LEU A 135 -22.14 -10.18 -1.26
C LEU A 135 -21.37 -8.91 -1.64
N ALA A 136 -20.53 -8.97 -2.67
CA ALA A 136 -19.90 -7.79 -3.26
C ALA A 136 -20.92 -6.88 -3.99
N LEU A 137 -22.08 -7.45 -4.37
CA LEU A 137 -23.31 -6.96 -5.00
C LEU A 137 -24.09 -5.81 -4.35
N GLU A 138 -23.74 -5.40 -3.13
CA GLU A 138 -24.55 -4.50 -2.30
C GLU A 138 -24.76 -3.10 -2.90
N ASP A 139 -25.97 -2.56 -2.78
CA ASP A 139 -26.31 -1.21 -3.29
C ASP A 139 -25.76 -0.07 -2.42
N THR A 140 -25.31 -0.38 -1.20
CA THR A 140 -24.80 0.59 -0.22
C THR A 140 -23.36 0.28 0.14
N VAL A 141 -22.51 1.30 0.09
CA VAL A 141 -21.10 1.20 0.53
C VAL A 141 -20.78 2.25 1.60
N ASN A 142 -19.86 1.92 2.48
CA ASN A 142 -19.22 2.84 3.42
C ASN A 142 -17.91 3.31 2.81
N ILE A 143 -17.65 4.61 2.85
CA ILE A 143 -16.41 5.19 2.32
C ILE A 143 -15.71 5.98 3.42
N ASP A 144 -14.41 5.76 3.55
CA ASP A 144 -13.56 6.51 4.45
C ASP A 144 -12.17 6.74 3.85
N THR A 145 -11.51 7.81 4.27
CA THR A 145 -10.11 8.06 3.90
C THR A 145 -9.19 7.60 5.02
N THR A 146 -8.05 7.05 4.66
CA THR A 146 -6.96 6.75 5.57
C THR A 146 -5.64 7.27 5.01
N VAL A 147 -4.58 7.18 5.81
CA VAL A 147 -3.21 7.47 5.36
C VAL A 147 -2.45 6.16 5.33
N GLN A 148 -1.86 5.88 4.18
CA GLN A 148 -0.86 4.86 4.00
C GLN A 148 0.51 5.53 4.17
N GLU A 149 1.13 5.35 5.33
CA GLU A 149 2.42 6.01 5.59
C GLU A 149 3.50 5.40 4.71
N LYS A 150 4.37 6.24 4.15
CA LYS A 150 5.50 5.75 3.36
C LYS A 150 6.62 5.31 4.29
N ALA A 151 7.48 4.40 3.85
CA ALA A 151 8.75 4.06 4.49
C ALA A 151 9.77 5.20 4.42
N VAL A 152 9.40 6.36 4.98
CA VAL A 152 10.24 7.52 5.14
C VAL A 152 10.62 7.68 6.60
N THR A 153 11.77 8.30 6.85
CA THR A 153 12.13 8.71 8.21
C THR A 153 11.37 9.97 8.56
N TYR A 154 10.99 10.16 9.83
CA TYR A 154 10.30 11.37 10.28
C TYR A 154 11.00 12.65 9.73
N PRO A 155 10.30 13.44 8.90
CA PRO A 155 10.92 14.45 8.06
C PRO A 155 11.14 15.74 8.85
N THR A 156 12.40 16.02 9.15
CA THR A 156 12.78 17.32 9.72
C THR A 156 13.66 18.06 8.74
N ASP A 157 13.50 19.38 8.66
CA ASP A 157 14.29 20.24 7.77
C ASP A 157 15.80 20.07 8.02
N SER A 158 16.21 19.90 9.29
CA SER A 158 17.62 19.62 9.62
C SER A 158 18.09 18.29 9.03
N LYS A 159 17.29 17.22 9.12
CA LYS A 159 17.66 15.92 8.53
C LYS A 159 17.73 16.00 7.02
N LEU A 160 16.81 16.72 6.37
CA LEU A 160 16.83 16.93 4.92
C LEU A 160 18.10 17.68 4.50
N ALA A 161 18.42 18.82 5.13
CA ALA A 161 19.64 19.57 4.84
C ALA A 161 20.91 18.72 5.03
N ILE A 162 20.99 17.93 6.12
CA ILE A 162 22.12 17.01 6.36
C ILE A 162 22.21 15.94 5.27
N ARG A 163 21.07 15.37 4.83
CA ARG A 163 21.06 14.39 3.74
C ARG A 163 21.56 14.99 2.42
N ILE A 164 21.15 16.21 2.10
CA ILE A 164 21.64 16.94 0.92
C ILE A 164 23.17 17.09 1.00
N ILE A 165 23.69 17.62 2.11
CA ILE A 165 25.13 17.81 2.31
C ILE A 165 25.89 16.48 2.15
N ASN A 166 25.39 15.40 2.76
CA ASN A 166 26.02 14.09 2.65
C ASN A 166 26.00 13.54 1.21
N ARG A 167 24.90 13.71 0.47
CA ARG A 167 24.82 13.32 -0.95
C ARG A 167 25.81 14.13 -1.80
N LEU A 168 25.90 15.44 -1.59
CA LEU A 168 26.82 16.33 -2.30
C LEU A 168 28.29 15.97 -2.02
N ASN A 169 28.65 15.68 -0.78
CA ASN A 169 30.01 15.24 -0.45
C ASN A 169 30.35 13.88 -1.06
N LYS A 170 29.41 12.93 -1.06
CA LYS A 170 29.60 11.64 -1.76
C LYS A 170 29.77 11.83 -3.26
N LEU A 171 28.96 12.69 -3.86
CA LEU A 171 29.03 13.02 -5.28
C LEU A 171 30.37 13.67 -5.63
N SER A 172 30.85 14.60 -4.80
CA SER A 172 32.15 15.23 -4.98
C SER A 172 33.29 14.22 -4.95
N LYS A 173 33.24 13.25 -4.03
CA LYS A 173 34.23 12.17 -3.96
C LYS A 173 34.15 11.23 -5.16
N PHE A 174 32.96 10.96 -5.68
CA PHE A 174 32.77 10.09 -6.84
C PHE A 174 33.33 10.68 -8.13
N HIS A 175 33.32 12.00 -8.28
CA HIS A 175 33.86 12.72 -9.45
C HIS A 175 35.22 13.37 -9.19
N ASP A 176 35.90 13.01 -8.09
CA ASP A 176 37.20 13.56 -7.69
C ASP A 176 37.28 15.11 -7.68
N ILE A 177 36.16 15.75 -7.35
CA ILE A 177 36.07 17.22 -7.26
C ILE A 177 36.67 17.67 -5.93
N LEU A 178 37.73 18.48 -6.00
CA LEU A 178 38.31 19.15 -4.84
C LEU A 178 37.34 20.21 -4.29
N GLN A 179 36.73 19.96 -3.12
CA GLN A 179 35.85 20.89 -2.43
C GLN A 179 36.67 21.90 -1.61
N ARG A 180 36.25 23.18 -1.59
CA ARG A 180 36.86 24.19 -0.70
C ARG A 180 36.76 23.77 0.78
N ARG A 181 35.62 23.19 1.17
CA ARG A 181 35.39 22.65 2.51
C ARG A 181 34.25 21.64 2.48
N THR A 182 34.44 20.50 3.14
CA THR A 182 33.44 19.42 3.20
C THR A 182 32.41 19.59 4.32
N TYR A 183 32.71 20.45 5.30
CA TYR A 183 31.88 20.75 6.48
C TYR A 183 31.53 19.56 7.38
N VAL A 184 32.15 18.38 7.21
CA VAL A 184 31.76 17.13 7.91
C VAL A 184 31.73 17.28 9.43
N LYS A 185 32.78 17.83 10.05
CA LYS A 185 32.86 18.05 11.50
C LYS A 185 31.80 19.04 12.00
N GLU A 186 31.60 20.14 11.27
CA GLU A 186 30.63 21.19 11.60
C GLU A 186 29.19 20.65 11.51
N VAL A 187 28.87 19.87 10.48
CA VAL A 187 27.56 19.24 10.31
C VAL A 187 27.26 18.28 11.47
N LYS A 188 28.25 17.54 11.99
CA LYS A 188 28.09 16.68 13.16
C LYS A 188 27.67 17.48 14.40
N GLN A 189 28.32 18.62 14.65
CA GLN A 189 27.97 19.52 15.76
C GLN A 189 26.58 20.15 15.57
N LEU A 190 26.27 20.65 14.37
CA LEU A 190 24.97 21.24 14.05
C LEU A 190 23.82 20.22 14.19
N ARG A 191 24.07 18.95 13.86
CA ARG A 191 23.12 17.84 14.08
C ARG A 191 22.79 17.66 15.55
N LEU A 192 23.79 17.73 16.45
CA LEU A 192 23.58 17.65 17.90
C LEU A 192 22.77 18.85 18.41
N ALA A 193 23.14 20.06 17.98
CA ALA A 193 22.43 21.29 18.33
C ALA A 193 20.97 21.31 17.84
N SER A 194 20.65 20.57 16.77
CA SER A 194 19.28 20.48 16.21
C SER A 194 18.36 19.49 16.95
N ARG A 195 18.85 18.70 17.92
CA ARG A 195 18.07 17.61 18.56
C ARG A 195 16.88 18.13 19.36
N HIS A 196 17.07 19.19 20.14
CA HIS A 196 16.07 19.66 21.12
C HIS A 196 15.16 20.78 20.57
N PHE A 197 14.64 20.63 19.35
CA PHE A 197 13.82 21.68 18.71
C PHE A 197 12.48 21.95 19.42
N ARG A 198 11.93 20.93 20.12
CA ARG A 198 10.68 21.06 20.89
C ARG A 198 10.87 21.82 22.21
N HIS A 199 12.07 21.79 22.80
CA HIS A 199 12.36 22.41 24.09
C HIS A 199 12.44 23.94 23.99
N ALA A 200 11.66 24.66 24.80
CA ALA A 200 11.51 26.12 24.72
C ALA A 200 12.86 26.87 24.72
N LYS A 201 13.72 26.61 25.72
CA LYS A 201 15.04 27.27 25.86
C LYS A 201 16.05 26.94 24.75
N ARG A 202 15.99 25.73 24.16
CA ARG A 202 16.96 25.25 23.15
C ARG A 202 16.47 25.47 21.71
N ARG A 203 15.22 25.90 21.52
CA ARG A 203 14.61 26.16 20.21
C ARG A 203 15.34 27.24 19.41
N ALA A 204 15.85 28.29 20.06
CA ALA A 204 16.62 29.33 19.39
C ALA A 204 17.94 28.78 18.83
N GLN A 205 18.65 27.94 19.59
CA GLN A 205 19.87 27.27 19.15
C GLN A 205 19.60 26.33 17.97
N ALA A 206 18.53 25.52 18.05
CA ALA A 206 18.14 24.63 16.96
C ALA A 206 17.79 25.40 15.67
N ARG A 207 17.10 26.55 15.78
CA ARG A 207 16.81 27.45 14.64
C ARG A 207 18.08 28.00 14.00
N ARG A 208 19.05 28.46 14.80
CA ARG A 208 20.36 28.93 14.31
C ARG A 208 21.13 27.80 13.62
N ALA A 209 21.12 26.60 14.20
CA ALA A 209 21.77 25.44 13.61
C ALA A 209 21.14 25.05 12.26
N LEU A 210 19.81 25.06 12.16
CA LEU A 210 19.11 24.83 10.90
C LEU A 210 19.45 25.89 9.84
N LYS A 211 19.46 27.18 10.20
CA LYS A 211 19.86 28.26 9.28
C LYS A 211 21.27 28.01 8.74
N ARG A 212 22.20 27.63 9.62
CA ARG A 212 23.58 27.31 9.22
C ARG A 212 23.66 26.07 8.32
N LEU A 213 22.92 25.00 8.62
CA LEU A 213 22.84 23.80 7.76
C LEU A 213 22.33 24.16 6.36
N ARG A 214 21.27 24.99 6.26
CA ARG A 214 20.75 25.46 4.96
C ARG A 214 21.80 26.26 4.19
N THR A 215 22.57 27.13 4.87
CA THR A 215 23.67 27.87 4.24
C THR A 215 24.77 26.95 3.72
N ILE A 216 25.18 25.94 4.51
CA ILE A 216 26.19 24.97 4.08
C ILE A 216 25.71 24.17 2.86
N ALA A 217 24.47 23.66 2.91
CA ALA A 217 23.87 22.95 1.79
C ALA A 217 23.91 23.80 0.51
N HIS A 218 23.44 25.05 0.59
CA HIS A 218 23.42 25.96 -0.57
C HIS A 218 24.82 26.28 -1.11
N LYS A 219 25.82 26.45 -0.23
CA LYS A 219 27.22 26.65 -0.66
C LYS A 219 27.74 25.46 -1.45
N LEU A 220 27.49 24.24 -0.96
CA LEU A 220 27.91 23.01 -1.63
C LEU A 220 27.15 22.79 -2.95
N ILE A 221 25.85 23.06 -2.99
CA ILE A 221 25.05 23.01 -4.24
C ILE A 221 25.70 23.93 -5.29
N ARG A 222 25.96 25.20 -4.95
CA ARG A 222 26.58 26.17 -5.88
C ARG A 222 28.01 25.80 -6.28
N GLU A 223 28.79 25.21 -5.39
CA GLU A 223 30.15 24.76 -5.71
C GLU A 223 30.13 23.58 -6.69
N LEU A 224 29.38 22.52 -6.37
CA LEU A 224 29.29 21.35 -7.24
C LEU A 224 28.63 21.67 -8.58
N ARG A 225 27.61 22.53 -8.62
CA ARG A 225 26.98 22.97 -9.88
C ARG A 225 27.97 23.66 -10.84
N ARG A 226 29.01 24.31 -10.32
CA ARG A 226 30.05 24.97 -11.12
C ARG A 226 31.20 24.05 -11.54
N LYS A 227 31.48 23.02 -10.73
CA LYS A 227 32.63 22.12 -10.93
C LYS A 227 32.28 20.81 -11.61
N LEU A 228 31.02 20.39 -11.57
CA LEU A 228 30.57 19.19 -12.26
C LEU A 228 30.61 19.39 -13.77
N PRO A 229 31.02 18.37 -14.54
CA PRO A 229 30.91 18.38 -16.00
C PRO A 229 29.46 18.65 -16.42
N GLN A 230 29.25 19.51 -17.42
CA GLN A 230 27.91 19.91 -17.85
C GLN A 230 27.05 18.69 -18.23
N HIS A 231 27.60 17.75 -19.00
CA HIS A 231 26.92 16.50 -19.39
C HIS A 231 26.46 15.69 -18.17
N GLY A 232 27.31 15.49 -17.16
CA GLY A 232 26.95 14.78 -15.94
C GLY A 232 25.90 15.51 -15.09
N LEU A 233 25.97 16.84 -15.02
CA LEU A 233 25.00 17.65 -14.28
C LEU A 233 23.61 17.62 -14.94
N PHE A 234 23.54 17.80 -16.27
CA PHE A 234 22.28 17.89 -17.00
C PHE A 234 21.61 16.52 -17.20
N GLU A 235 22.36 15.46 -17.48
CA GLU A 235 21.74 14.17 -17.80
C GLU A 235 21.46 13.30 -16.57
N ARG A 236 22.30 13.41 -15.53
CA ARG A 236 22.27 12.45 -14.41
C ARG A 236 21.79 13.04 -13.10
N TYR A 237 22.12 14.30 -12.80
CA TYR A 237 21.88 14.90 -11.48
C TYR A 237 20.91 16.08 -11.49
N GLN A 238 20.39 16.48 -12.65
CA GLN A 238 19.56 17.67 -12.79
C GLN A 238 18.35 17.62 -11.85
N ALA A 239 17.61 16.51 -11.85
CA ALA A 239 16.44 16.34 -10.98
C ALA A 239 16.81 16.44 -9.49
N ASP A 240 17.93 15.84 -9.08
CA ASP A 240 18.45 15.92 -7.72
C ASP A 240 18.76 17.37 -7.31
N PHE A 241 19.44 18.13 -8.18
CA PHE A 241 19.77 19.52 -7.91
C PHE A 241 18.54 20.43 -7.85
N LEU A 242 17.53 20.19 -8.70
CA LEU A 242 16.25 20.89 -8.63
C LEU A 242 15.55 20.65 -7.29
N TRP A 243 15.52 19.40 -6.80
CA TRP A 243 14.97 19.09 -5.47
C TRP A 243 15.79 19.74 -4.35
N TYR A 244 17.12 19.79 -4.45
CA TYR A 244 17.97 20.43 -3.46
C TYR A 244 17.72 21.93 -3.37
N GLU A 245 17.54 22.61 -4.50
CA GLU A 245 17.22 24.03 -4.57
C GLU A 245 15.82 24.31 -4.03
N GLN A 246 14.82 23.49 -4.39
CA GLN A 246 13.46 23.59 -3.86
C GLN A 246 13.44 23.41 -2.33
N ILE A 247 14.15 22.40 -1.79
CA ILE A 247 14.24 22.16 -0.34
C ILE A 247 14.95 23.32 0.38
N TRP A 248 15.91 23.96 -0.28
CA TRP A 248 16.58 25.12 0.30
C TRP A 248 15.63 26.33 0.39
N GLN A 249 14.80 26.55 -0.63
CA GLN A 249 13.83 27.65 -0.68
C GLN A 249 12.60 27.42 0.21
N GLN A 250 12.22 26.16 0.45
CA GLN A 250 10.94 25.84 1.08
C GLN A 250 10.79 26.39 2.52
N GLN A 251 9.60 26.88 2.80
CA GLN A 251 9.14 27.40 4.08
C GLN A 251 8.16 26.43 4.78
N PRO A 252 7.89 26.61 6.08
CA PRO A 252 7.02 25.70 6.82
C PRO A 252 5.58 25.59 6.30
N LYS A 253 5.05 26.62 5.61
CA LYS A 253 3.65 26.69 5.16
C LYS A 253 3.48 26.45 3.65
N ASP A 254 4.52 26.01 2.96
CA ASP A 254 4.46 25.77 1.52
C ASP A 254 3.59 24.56 1.20
N LYS A 255 2.76 24.68 0.15
CA LYS A 255 1.81 23.63 -0.25
C LYS A 255 2.50 22.35 -0.74
N ASN A 256 3.56 22.50 -1.54
CA ASN A 256 4.29 21.39 -2.17
C ASN A 256 5.66 21.17 -1.50
N LYS A 257 5.66 21.12 -0.17
CA LYS A 257 6.88 20.93 0.61
C LYS A 257 7.43 19.51 0.44
N ILE A 258 8.72 19.38 0.14
CA ILE A 258 9.37 18.08 0.04
C ILE A 258 9.72 17.60 1.45
N TYR A 259 9.14 16.45 1.83
CA TYR A 259 9.39 15.80 3.11
C TYR A 259 10.48 14.72 3.03
N SER A 260 10.72 14.15 1.84
CA SER A 260 11.69 13.08 1.64
C SER A 260 12.40 13.18 0.30
N LEU A 261 13.73 13.08 0.32
CA LEU A 261 14.57 13.05 -0.89
C LEU A 261 14.53 11.73 -1.67
N HIS A 262 14.01 10.65 -1.07
CA HIS A 262 13.88 9.36 -1.76
C HIS A 262 12.44 9.08 -2.20
N GLU A 263 11.48 9.85 -1.70
CA GLU A 263 10.04 9.79 -2.02
C GLU A 263 9.47 11.23 -2.04
N PRO A 264 9.82 12.04 -3.06
CA PRO A 264 9.46 13.46 -3.10
C PRO A 264 7.95 13.73 -3.16
N GLN A 265 7.16 12.76 -3.63
CA GLN A 265 5.70 12.84 -3.73
C GLN A 265 4.96 12.64 -2.40
N VAL A 266 5.65 12.22 -1.33
CA VAL A 266 5.05 12.06 -0.01
C VAL A 266 4.62 13.41 0.54
N TYR A 267 3.38 13.52 0.99
CA TYR A 267 2.84 14.72 1.63
C TYR A 267 2.45 14.46 3.08
N CYS A 268 2.22 15.55 3.80
CA CYS A 268 1.85 15.56 5.21
C CYS A 268 0.33 15.68 5.37
N ILE A 269 -0.25 14.80 6.18
CA ILE A 269 -1.68 14.80 6.50
C ILE A 269 -1.83 14.98 8.01
N ALA A 270 -2.63 15.98 8.42
CA ALA A 270 -2.98 16.20 9.81
C ALA A 270 -4.33 15.52 10.11
N LYS A 271 -4.32 14.44 10.90
CA LYS A 271 -5.53 13.67 11.25
C LYS A 271 -6.10 13.98 12.64
N GLY A 272 -5.63 15.04 13.31
CA GLY A 272 -6.16 15.47 14.61
C GLY A 272 -5.95 14.48 15.77
N LYS A 273 -5.12 13.44 15.58
CA LYS A 273 -4.80 12.47 16.62
C LYS A 273 -3.83 13.08 17.62
N GLU A 274 -4.17 13.01 18.91
CA GLU A 274 -3.37 13.61 20.00
C GLU A 274 -1.94 13.07 20.06
N HIS A 275 -1.76 11.75 19.95
CA HIS A 275 -0.46 11.09 20.01
C HIS A 275 0.35 11.16 18.70
N LYS A 276 -0.30 11.46 17.57
CA LYS A 276 0.35 11.51 16.24
C LYS A 276 -0.31 12.58 15.35
N PRO A 277 0.07 13.85 15.49
CA PRO A 277 -0.60 14.95 14.80
C PRO A 277 -0.40 14.94 13.29
N TYR A 278 0.69 14.32 12.80
CA TYR A 278 1.06 14.28 11.39
C TYR A 278 1.43 12.87 10.94
N GLU A 279 0.82 12.43 9.84
CA GLU A 279 1.15 11.21 9.10
C GLU A 279 1.77 11.62 7.75
N TYR A 280 2.79 10.88 7.28
CA TYR A 280 3.52 11.19 6.05
C TYR A 280 3.41 10.03 5.07
N GLY A 281 2.66 10.24 3.99
CA GLY A 281 2.42 9.21 2.99
C GLY A 281 1.40 9.64 1.95
N ALA A 282 0.72 8.65 1.38
CA ALA A 282 -0.38 8.87 0.46
C ALA A 282 -1.72 8.72 1.20
N LYS A 283 -2.68 9.57 0.85
CA LYS A 283 -4.08 9.42 1.23
C LYS A 283 -4.67 8.26 0.43
N ALA A 284 -5.34 7.35 1.11
CA ALA A 284 -6.02 6.22 0.51
C ALA A 284 -7.52 6.31 0.81
N SER A 285 -8.36 6.29 -0.22
CA SER A 285 -9.81 6.11 -0.10
C SER A 285 -10.13 4.63 -0.16
N ILE A 286 -10.98 4.16 0.74
CA ILE A 286 -11.41 2.76 0.82
C ILE A 286 -12.94 2.76 0.82
N ALA A 287 -13.53 1.92 -0.04
CA ALA A 287 -14.96 1.65 -0.09
C ALA A 287 -15.23 0.20 0.30
N SER A 288 -16.04 0.02 1.34
CA SER A 288 -16.48 -1.31 1.79
C SER A 288 -17.99 -1.46 1.67
N THR A 289 -18.46 -2.68 1.42
CA THR A 289 -19.88 -3.00 1.46
C THR A 289 -20.43 -2.78 2.88
N ALA A 290 -21.69 -2.36 2.98
CA ALA A 290 -22.25 -1.94 4.26
C ALA A 290 -22.57 -3.12 5.18
N GLN A 291 -22.99 -4.26 4.64
CA GLN A 291 -23.36 -5.45 5.41
C GLN A 291 -22.22 -6.46 5.46
N SER A 292 -21.68 -6.87 4.31
CA SER A 292 -20.66 -7.92 4.21
C SER A 292 -19.22 -7.48 4.55
N ASN A 293 -18.98 -6.18 4.74
CA ASN A 293 -17.65 -5.62 5.09
C ASN A 293 -16.53 -5.97 4.08
N LEU A 294 -16.88 -6.22 2.82
CA LEU A 294 -15.94 -6.51 1.74
C LEU A 294 -15.46 -5.21 1.13
N ILE A 295 -14.16 -5.12 0.82
CA ILE A 295 -13.62 -3.95 0.14
C ILE A 295 -13.88 -4.10 -1.35
N VAL A 296 -14.64 -3.16 -1.90
CA VAL A 296 -15.08 -3.17 -3.32
C VAL A 296 -14.48 -2.04 -4.14
N GLY A 297 -13.73 -1.13 -3.51
CA GLY A 297 -12.96 -0.13 -4.21
C GLY A 297 -11.88 0.49 -3.34
N VAL A 298 -10.76 0.84 -3.95
CA VAL A 298 -9.63 1.52 -3.31
C VAL A 298 -8.94 2.47 -4.27
N ILE A 299 -8.56 3.66 -3.78
CA ILE A 299 -7.78 4.64 -4.55
C ILE A 299 -6.70 5.26 -3.68
N SER A 300 -5.47 5.26 -4.16
CA SER A 300 -4.36 6.03 -3.59
C SER A 300 -4.25 7.37 -4.33
N HIS A 301 -4.24 8.47 -3.58
CA HIS A 301 -4.23 9.83 -4.12
C HIS A 301 -2.82 10.41 -4.13
N GLU A 302 -2.35 10.83 -5.31
CA GLU A 302 -1.03 11.46 -5.48
C GLU A 302 -0.90 12.81 -4.78
N ARG A 303 -2.03 13.49 -4.58
CA ARG A 303 -2.09 14.82 -3.97
C ARG A 303 -2.99 14.78 -2.73
N ASN A 304 -2.72 15.70 -1.79
CA ASN A 304 -3.57 15.87 -0.63
C ASN A 304 -4.89 16.58 -0.99
N LEU A 305 -5.83 15.82 -1.56
CA LEU A 305 -7.17 16.29 -1.88
C LEU A 305 -8.02 16.34 -0.61
N HIS A 306 -8.98 17.27 -0.54
CA HIS A 306 -9.99 17.22 0.52
C HIS A 306 -10.89 15.99 0.33
N ASP A 307 -11.35 15.38 1.41
CA ASP A 307 -12.04 14.08 1.39
C ASP A 307 -13.25 14.05 0.44
N HIS A 308 -14.08 15.09 0.42
CA HIS A 308 -15.21 15.20 -0.51
C HIS A 308 -14.82 15.20 -2.00
N HIS A 309 -13.61 15.63 -2.37
CA HIS A 309 -13.10 15.57 -3.75
C HIS A 309 -12.63 14.18 -4.16
N THR A 310 -12.48 13.25 -3.22
CA THR A 310 -12.06 11.87 -3.53
C THR A 310 -13.22 10.98 -4.00
N LEU A 311 -14.47 11.39 -3.76
CA LEU A 311 -15.68 10.60 -4.06
C LEU A 311 -15.82 10.19 -5.54
N PRO A 312 -15.59 11.06 -6.54
CA PRO A 312 -15.77 10.68 -7.94
C PRO A 312 -14.84 9.53 -8.36
N GLU A 313 -13.58 9.58 -7.94
CA GLU A 313 -12.58 8.57 -8.30
C GLU A 313 -12.85 7.23 -7.63
N ILE A 314 -13.18 7.22 -6.34
CA ILE A 314 -13.47 5.98 -5.62
C ILE A 314 -14.77 5.33 -6.09
N LEU A 315 -15.81 6.10 -6.40
CA LEU A 315 -17.08 5.56 -6.91
C LEU A 315 -16.91 4.96 -8.31
N LYS A 316 -16.16 5.63 -9.18
CA LYS A 316 -15.79 5.07 -10.49
C LYS A 316 -14.98 3.78 -10.34
N HIS A 317 -14.06 3.73 -9.39
CA HIS A 317 -13.28 2.52 -9.10
C HIS A 317 -14.15 1.37 -8.59
N VAL A 318 -15.12 1.65 -7.71
CA VAL A 318 -16.10 0.66 -7.26
C VAL A 318 -16.87 0.10 -8.47
N GLU A 319 -17.42 0.95 -9.33
CA GLU A 319 -18.17 0.53 -10.51
C GLU A 319 -17.34 -0.37 -11.43
N ILE A 320 -16.10 0.01 -11.74
CA ILE A 320 -15.18 -0.78 -12.56
C ILE A 320 -14.84 -2.11 -11.89
N SER A 321 -14.59 -2.12 -10.58
CA SER A 321 -14.06 -3.29 -9.87
C SER A 321 -15.08 -4.42 -9.71
N ARG A 322 -16.37 -4.08 -9.58
CA ARG A 322 -17.44 -5.06 -9.39
C ARG A 322 -18.46 -5.12 -10.54
N GLY A 323 -18.31 -4.28 -11.57
CA GLY A 323 -19.21 -4.18 -12.72
C GLY A 323 -20.59 -3.59 -12.42
N LYS A 324 -20.80 -2.99 -11.25
CA LYS A 324 -22.10 -2.43 -10.83
C LYS A 324 -21.91 -1.16 -10.01
N ALA A 325 -22.56 -0.08 -10.43
CA ALA A 325 -22.62 1.17 -9.69
C ALA A 325 -23.43 1.01 -8.39
N VAL A 326 -23.04 1.76 -7.36
CA VAL A 326 -23.71 1.78 -6.06
C VAL A 326 -24.81 2.84 -6.04
N LYS A 327 -25.89 2.59 -5.29
CA LYS A 327 -26.98 3.57 -5.15
C LYS A 327 -26.71 4.55 -4.02
N GLN A 328 -26.03 4.11 -2.96
CA GLN A 328 -25.80 4.89 -1.75
C GLN A 328 -24.35 4.74 -1.26
N ALA A 329 -23.74 5.86 -0.89
CA ALA A 329 -22.44 5.91 -0.22
C ALA A 329 -22.59 6.61 1.13
N VAL A 330 -22.24 5.92 2.21
CA VAL A 330 -22.27 6.45 3.58
C VAL A 330 -20.88 6.90 3.97
N CYS A 331 -20.74 8.19 4.31
CA CYS A 331 -19.44 8.80 4.60
C CYS A 331 -19.49 9.57 5.93
N ASP A 332 -18.32 9.95 6.45
CA ASP A 332 -18.22 10.80 7.64
C ASP A 332 -18.48 12.29 7.32
N ARG A 333 -18.46 13.16 8.34
CA ARG A 333 -18.69 14.61 8.13
C ARG A 333 -17.58 15.31 7.32
N GLY A 334 -16.40 14.71 7.19
CA GLY A 334 -15.30 15.22 6.37
C GLY A 334 -15.62 15.25 4.88
N TYR A 335 -16.63 14.48 4.45
CA TYR A 335 -17.14 14.47 3.07
C TYR A 335 -18.25 15.50 2.80
N ARG A 336 -18.44 16.49 3.68
CA ARG A 336 -19.44 17.55 3.47
C ARG A 336 -19.21 18.24 2.12
N GLY A 337 -20.26 18.26 1.29
CA GLY A 337 -20.20 18.79 -0.06
C GLY A 337 -21.43 18.36 -0.86
N ARG A 338 -21.20 17.65 -1.97
CA ARG A 338 -22.25 17.19 -2.88
C ARG A 338 -23.15 16.14 -2.22
N SER A 339 -24.46 16.27 -2.41
CA SER A 339 -25.46 15.27 -1.97
C SER A 339 -25.53 14.04 -2.87
N GLU A 340 -25.00 14.15 -4.09
CA GLU A 340 -24.99 13.11 -5.10
C GLU A 340 -23.74 13.22 -5.96
N VAL A 341 -23.16 12.07 -6.32
CA VAL A 341 -21.97 11.97 -7.18
C VAL A 341 -22.17 10.78 -8.11
N SER A 342 -22.14 11.00 -9.42
CA SER A 342 -22.29 9.94 -10.44
C SER A 342 -23.53 9.05 -10.22
N GLY A 343 -24.68 9.65 -9.91
CA GLY A 343 -25.93 8.90 -9.62
C GLY A 343 -25.97 8.23 -8.24
N THR A 344 -24.89 8.31 -7.44
CA THR A 344 -24.82 7.75 -6.09
C THR A 344 -25.20 8.78 -5.04
N ARG A 345 -26.18 8.47 -4.20
CA ARG A 345 -26.61 9.34 -3.09
C ARG A 345 -25.62 9.28 -1.93
N ILE A 346 -25.11 10.44 -1.51
CA ILE A 346 -24.18 10.57 -0.38
C ILE A 346 -24.96 10.75 0.93
N ILE A 347 -24.70 9.88 1.90
CA ILE A 347 -25.36 9.88 3.21
C ILE A 347 -24.33 10.26 4.28
N LEU A 348 -24.56 11.41 4.90
CA LEU A 348 -23.70 11.94 5.96
C LEU A 348 -24.43 11.96 7.32
N PRO A 349 -23.71 11.75 8.44
CA PRO A 349 -24.26 11.91 9.78
C PRO A 349 -24.57 13.37 10.06
N GLY A 350 -25.85 13.70 10.20
CA GLY A 350 -26.34 15.07 10.41
C GLY A 350 -27.66 15.10 11.18
N LYS A 351 -28.09 16.30 11.58
CA LYS A 351 -29.40 16.50 12.21
C LYS A 351 -30.48 16.01 11.24
N ALA A 352 -31.45 15.27 11.78
CA ALA A 352 -32.61 14.83 11.02
C ALA A 352 -33.39 16.06 10.52
N LEU A 353 -33.88 16.01 9.28
CA LEU A 353 -34.69 17.11 8.76
C LEU A 353 -36.10 17.00 9.37
N LYS A 354 -36.76 18.14 9.60
CA LYS A 354 -38.13 18.17 10.14
C LYS A 354 -39.12 17.37 9.27
N LYS A 355 -38.87 17.34 7.95
CA LYS A 355 -39.65 16.61 6.94
C LYS A 355 -39.41 15.10 6.89
N ASP A 356 -38.36 14.58 7.53
CA ASP A 356 -38.06 13.14 7.46
C ASP A 356 -39.04 12.36 8.35
N SER A 357 -39.62 11.28 7.82
CA SER A 357 -40.46 10.38 8.62
C SER A 357 -39.63 9.64 9.68
N ARG A 358 -40.27 9.12 10.74
CA ARG A 358 -39.59 8.35 11.79
C ARG A 358 -38.77 7.18 11.21
N ASN A 359 -39.33 6.45 10.26
CA ASN A 359 -38.65 5.34 9.58
C ASN A 359 -37.43 5.80 8.77
N GLN A 360 -37.52 6.93 8.06
CA GLN A 360 -36.38 7.48 7.30
C GLN A 360 -35.25 7.92 8.25
N LYS A 361 -35.60 8.54 9.37
CA LYS A 361 -34.65 8.93 10.42
C LYS A 361 -33.92 7.71 10.99
N ASP A 362 -34.65 6.66 11.32
CA ASP A 362 -34.06 5.43 11.86
C ASP A 362 -33.20 4.67 10.84
N LYS A 363 -33.62 4.62 9.57
CA LYS A 363 -32.80 4.01 8.50
C LYS A 363 -31.47 4.74 8.35
N LYS A 364 -31.49 6.08 8.26
CA LYS A 364 -30.27 6.89 8.16
C LYS A 364 -29.38 6.72 9.39
N ARG A 365 -29.98 6.67 10.59
CA ARG A 365 -29.25 6.43 11.85
C ARG A 365 -28.57 5.05 11.86
N LYS A 366 -29.27 3.99 11.44
CA LYS A 366 -28.70 2.63 11.33
C LYS A 366 -27.56 2.58 10.32
N GLN A 367 -27.71 3.21 9.15
CA GLN A 367 -26.65 3.29 8.13
C GLN A 367 -25.41 4.02 8.66
N CYS A 368 -25.57 5.20 9.28
CA CYS A 368 -24.47 5.95 9.86
C CYS A 368 -23.76 5.20 11.00
N LYS A 369 -24.51 4.41 11.80
CA LYS A 369 -23.91 3.53 12.81
C LYS A 369 -23.12 2.39 12.16
N ARG A 370 -23.68 1.75 11.13
CA ARG A 370 -23.01 0.65 10.42
C ARG A 370 -21.73 1.11 9.71
N ARG A 371 -21.68 2.35 9.22
CA ARG A 371 -20.46 2.96 8.65
C ARG A 371 -19.25 2.86 9.58
N ALA A 372 -19.43 2.90 10.90
CA ALA A 372 -18.33 2.75 11.85
C ALA A 372 -17.57 1.42 11.71
N ALA A 373 -18.17 0.39 11.06
CA ALA A 373 -17.50 -0.86 10.74
C ALA A 373 -16.27 -0.71 9.83
N ILE A 374 -16.17 0.38 9.04
CA ILE A 374 -15.00 0.62 8.19
C ILE A 374 -13.73 0.94 8.98
N GLU A 375 -13.87 1.47 10.21
CA GLU A 375 -12.73 1.86 11.05
C GLU A 375 -11.94 0.61 11.51
N PRO A 376 -12.58 -0.45 12.04
CA PRO A 376 -11.92 -1.73 12.26
C PRO A 376 -11.27 -2.33 11.01
N ILE A 377 -11.95 -2.27 9.85
CA ILE A 377 -11.38 -2.76 8.58
C ILE A 377 -10.07 -2.04 8.28
N ILE A 378 -10.05 -0.71 8.37
CA ILE A 378 -8.84 0.10 8.19
C ILE A 378 -7.77 -0.24 9.24
N GLY A 379 -8.19 -0.54 10.47
CA GLY A 379 -7.33 -1.04 11.54
C GLY A 379 -6.59 -2.31 11.12
N HIS A 380 -7.32 -3.35 10.71
CA HIS A 380 -6.78 -4.61 10.23
C HIS A 380 -5.91 -4.46 8.98
N LEU A 381 -6.31 -3.61 8.03
CA LEU A 381 -5.45 -3.30 6.88
C LEU A 381 -4.09 -2.77 7.33
N LYS A 382 -4.07 -1.92 8.37
CA LYS A 382 -2.82 -1.34 8.90
C LYS A 382 -1.98 -2.35 9.68
N SER A 383 -2.59 -3.14 10.57
CA SER A 383 -1.86 -4.07 11.44
C SER A 383 -1.47 -5.37 10.71
N ASP A 384 -2.41 -5.95 9.97
CA ASP A 384 -2.33 -7.35 9.51
C ASP A 384 -1.95 -7.41 8.04
N PHE A 385 -2.43 -6.46 7.22
CA PHE A 385 -2.23 -6.48 5.77
C PHE A 385 -1.34 -5.32 5.28
N ARG A 386 -0.23 -5.04 5.98
CA ARG A 386 0.88 -4.14 5.53
C ARG A 386 0.48 -2.74 5.05
N LEU A 387 -0.68 -2.18 5.44
CA LEU A 387 -1.06 -0.81 5.05
C LEU A 387 -0.43 0.25 5.96
N SER A 388 0.00 -0.11 7.17
CA SER A 388 0.58 0.84 8.14
C SER A 388 1.82 1.54 7.59
N ARG A 389 2.68 0.81 6.87
CA ARG A 389 3.89 1.36 6.27
C ARG A 389 4.18 0.73 4.91
N ASN A 390 4.14 1.56 3.87
CA ASN A 390 4.45 1.14 2.52
C ASN A 390 5.96 1.18 2.23
N TYR A 391 6.51 0.02 1.89
CA TYR A 391 7.92 -0.15 1.51
C TYR A 391 8.15 -0.10 -0.01
N LEU A 392 7.08 -0.14 -0.81
CA LEU A 392 7.17 -0.04 -2.26
C LEU A 392 7.45 1.40 -2.69
N LYS A 393 8.30 1.57 -3.70
CA LYS A 393 8.79 2.88 -4.16
C LYS A 393 7.79 3.58 -5.08
N GLY A 394 7.70 4.90 -4.98
CA GLY A 394 6.95 5.71 -5.94
C GLY A 394 5.43 5.63 -5.76
N VAL A 395 4.70 6.39 -6.58
CA VAL A 395 3.23 6.40 -6.64
C VAL A 395 2.67 5.02 -6.98
N MET A 396 3.26 4.35 -7.96
CA MET A 396 2.89 2.98 -8.33
C MET A 396 2.95 2.04 -7.11
N GLY A 397 3.98 2.17 -6.28
CA GLY A 397 4.08 1.40 -5.04
C GLY A 397 2.97 1.68 -4.04
N ASP A 398 2.46 2.91 -3.98
CA ASP A 398 1.32 3.27 -3.12
C ASP A 398 0.04 2.57 -3.59
N HIS A 399 -0.26 2.63 -4.90
CA HIS A 399 -1.39 1.90 -5.50
C HIS A 399 -1.29 0.39 -5.26
N ILE A 400 -0.15 -0.23 -5.57
CA ILE A 400 0.02 -1.68 -5.47
C ILE A 400 -0.18 -2.17 -4.03
N ASN A 401 0.44 -1.51 -3.05
CA ASN A 401 0.32 -1.96 -1.67
C ASN A 401 -1.09 -1.75 -1.11
N LEU A 402 -1.83 -0.72 -1.56
CA LEU A 402 -3.23 -0.53 -1.18
C LEU A 402 -4.14 -1.61 -1.80
N LEU A 403 -4.00 -1.88 -3.11
CA LEU A 403 -4.74 -2.93 -3.82
C LEU A 403 -4.50 -4.31 -3.19
N MET A 404 -3.24 -4.64 -2.90
CA MET A 404 -2.89 -5.89 -2.26
C MET A 404 -3.45 -5.98 -0.84
N ALA A 405 -3.36 -4.93 -0.03
CA ALA A 405 -3.93 -4.94 1.33
C ALA A 405 -5.44 -5.18 1.30
N ALA A 406 -6.15 -4.52 0.40
CA ALA A 406 -7.59 -4.72 0.21
C ALA A 406 -7.92 -6.13 -0.32
N CYS A 407 -7.11 -6.64 -1.25
CA CYS A 407 -7.24 -8.00 -1.74
C CYS A 407 -7.09 -9.02 -0.61
N ALA A 408 -6.04 -8.90 0.22
CA ALA A 408 -5.80 -9.78 1.35
C ALA A 408 -6.91 -9.73 2.41
N TRP A 409 -7.48 -8.55 2.68
CA TRP A 409 -8.67 -8.46 3.53
C TRP A 409 -9.83 -9.29 2.98
N ASN A 410 -10.18 -9.14 1.69
CA ASN A 410 -11.26 -9.90 1.07
C ASN A 410 -10.99 -11.40 1.08
N LEU A 411 -9.75 -11.82 0.80
CA LEU A 411 -9.34 -13.22 0.86
C LEU A 411 -9.40 -13.77 2.29
N ASN A 412 -9.03 -12.97 3.29
CA ASN A 412 -9.15 -13.35 4.70
C ASN A 412 -10.61 -13.50 5.13
N GLN A 413 -11.52 -12.63 4.67
CA GLN A 413 -12.97 -12.83 4.90
C GLN A 413 -13.46 -14.13 4.26
N TRP A 414 -12.96 -14.48 3.07
CA TRP A 414 -13.28 -15.74 2.41
C TRP A 414 -12.76 -16.94 3.20
N LEU A 415 -11.49 -16.90 3.64
CA LEU A 415 -10.88 -17.93 4.47
C LEU A 415 -11.63 -18.13 5.79
N LEU A 416 -12.02 -17.06 6.46
CA LEU A 416 -12.82 -17.14 7.68
C LEU A 416 -14.18 -17.78 7.43
N ALA A 417 -14.86 -17.42 6.34
CA ALA A 417 -16.14 -18.03 5.99
C ALA A 417 -16.01 -19.55 5.76
N ILE A 418 -15.00 -19.98 5.01
CA ILE A 418 -14.72 -21.40 4.79
C ILE A 418 -14.30 -22.11 6.07
N PHE A 419 -13.45 -21.50 6.89
CA PHE A 419 -13.03 -22.07 8.17
C PHE A 419 -14.24 -22.37 9.06
N TRP A 420 -15.19 -21.45 9.17
CA TRP A 420 -16.40 -21.67 9.96
C TRP A 420 -17.36 -22.70 9.34
N LEU A 421 -17.39 -22.84 8.01
CA LEU A 421 -18.14 -23.89 7.33
C LEU A 421 -17.56 -25.28 7.58
N LEU A 422 -16.23 -25.40 7.61
CA LEU A 422 -15.54 -26.67 7.82
C LEU A 422 -15.45 -27.08 9.30
N PHE A 423 -15.42 -26.10 10.21
CA PHE A 423 -15.32 -26.33 11.64
C PHE A 423 -16.49 -25.70 12.44
N PRO A 424 -17.75 -26.09 12.17
CA PRO A 424 -18.92 -25.48 12.80
C PRO A 424 -18.97 -25.72 14.32
N SER A 425 -18.42 -26.84 14.80
CA SER A 425 -18.38 -27.22 16.21
C SER A 425 -17.55 -26.26 17.10
N LEU A 426 -16.60 -25.52 16.51
CA LEU A 426 -15.84 -24.50 17.23
C LEU A 426 -16.69 -23.23 17.50
N LEU A 427 -17.68 -22.96 16.64
CA LEU A 427 -18.57 -21.81 16.77
C LEU A 427 -19.58 -22.01 17.91
N GLU A 428 -20.05 -23.25 18.07
CA GLU A 428 -20.93 -23.66 19.19
C GLU A 428 -20.23 -23.55 20.55
N ARG A 429 -18.96 -23.95 20.65
CA ARG A 429 -18.18 -23.85 21.90
C ARG A 429 -17.91 -22.40 22.32
N ASN A 430 -17.64 -21.50 21.38
CA ASN A 430 -17.46 -20.07 21.69
C ASN A 430 -18.76 -19.43 22.18
N ASN A 431 -19.92 -19.80 21.63
CA ASN A 431 -21.20 -19.29 22.10
C ASN A 431 -21.56 -19.80 23.51
N GLN A 432 -21.20 -21.04 23.85
CA GLN A 432 -21.41 -21.60 25.19
C GLN A 432 -20.51 -20.98 26.28
N LEU A 433 -19.30 -20.52 25.92
CA LEU A 433 -18.38 -19.85 26.83
C LEU A 433 -18.76 -18.38 27.13
N ILE A 434 -19.56 -17.73 26.27
CA ILE A 434 -20.04 -16.36 26.47
C ILE A 434 -21.39 -16.35 27.24
N SER A 435 -22.10 -17.48 27.28
CA SER A 435 -23.34 -17.66 28.05
C SER A 435 -23.14 -18.18 29.48
N ARG A 436 -21.89 -18.27 29.95
CA ARG A 436 -21.52 -18.49 31.35
C ARG A 436 -20.80 -17.25 31.85
#